data_AF-G3Q6K5-F1
#
_entry.id   AF-G3Q6K5-F1
#
_cell.length_a   1.000
_cell.length_b   1.000
_cell.length_c   1.000
_cell.angle_alpha   90.00
_cell.angle_beta   90.00
_cell.angle_gamma   90.00
#
_symmetry.space_group_name_H-M   'P 1'
#
loop_
_entity.id
_entity.type
_entity.pdbx_description
1 polymer ?
#
loop_
_entity_poly.entity_id
_entity_poly.type
_entity_poly.pdbx_seq_one_letter_code
_entity_poly.pdbx_strand_id
1 'polypeptide(L)'
;IRMKLLEECLKTSAGPCFVGLVGEKYGSIRVPGEVESAEFEMILDAAVEAGLDTHVLEEWYCRDENSVPPAYYLKPKAQMLKNYQNSMESSSAAKTKNDKAWRNVSEEIKRVFRTAVLQLQEKGTMKSAEAKKFLCSALEDELDFALGKQTPAFLKKCVCYIRKIANFDRFAKIPEMTRYMDTVVSDERVMRNQESYERLLKVRDEFIPTVVAASNLRVYSSVTHCDMKLGYSQEVESHYVEGLCKQFYEDMVDIIQATVQQNLGAETDPLYDEILQHLSLCKSYAELYQFKAESLDYVQEYLSPSKGSRMSPLVVYGGPCTGKTLLLAEVAKQVRHHV
;
A
#
# COMPACT_ATOMS: atom_id res chain seq x y z
N ILE A 1 4.32 4.43 1.83
CA ILE A 1 5.12 3.18 1.75
C ILE A 1 4.30 2.04 1.17
N ARG A 2 3.22 1.57 1.82
CA ARG A 2 2.41 0.43 1.33
C ARG A 2 1.91 0.58 -0.13
N MET A 3 1.35 1.73 -0.51
CA MET A 3 0.91 1.98 -1.90
C MET A 3 2.07 2.03 -2.91
N LYS A 4 3.24 2.58 -2.51
CA LYS A 4 4.44 2.61 -3.36
C LYS A 4 4.98 1.19 -3.61
N LEU A 5 5.02 0.37 -2.57
CA LEU A 5 5.39 -1.05 -2.70
C LEU A 5 4.42 -1.81 -3.59
N LEU A 6 3.12 -1.56 -3.43
CA LEU A 6 2.11 -2.15 -4.30
C LEU A 6 2.37 -1.75 -5.75
N GLU A 7 2.54 -0.45 -6.04
CA GLU A 7 2.87 0.06 -7.36
C GLU A 7 4.13 -0.58 -7.97
N GLU A 8 5.20 -0.71 -7.19
CA GLU A 8 6.43 -1.39 -7.61
C GLU A 8 6.17 -2.86 -7.95
N CYS A 9 5.42 -3.58 -7.11
CA CYS A 9 5.01 -4.97 -7.37
C CYS A 9 4.18 -5.08 -8.66
N LEU A 10 3.23 -4.16 -8.89
CA LEU A 10 2.43 -4.16 -10.13
C LEU A 10 3.31 -3.91 -11.37
N LYS A 11 4.35 -3.08 -11.26
CA LYS A 11 5.24 -2.74 -12.39
C LYS A 11 6.28 -3.81 -12.70
N THR A 12 6.80 -4.48 -11.67
CA THR A 12 8.01 -5.31 -11.79
C THR A 12 7.74 -6.81 -11.73
N SER A 13 6.61 -7.24 -11.17
CA SER A 13 6.36 -8.68 -10.99
C SER A 13 6.09 -9.38 -12.32
N ALA A 14 6.91 -10.38 -12.62
CA ALA A 14 6.68 -11.27 -13.75
C ALA A 14 5.46 -12.17 -13.50
N GLY A 15 5.31 -12.70 -12.29
CA GLY A 15 4.29 -13.68 -11.89
C GLY A 15 3.15 -13.08 -11.07
N PRO A 16 2.69 -13.73 -9.99
CA PRO A 16 1.67 -13.18 -9.10
C PRO A 16 2.08 -11.77 -8.62
N CYS A 17 1.17 -10.81 -8.76
CA CYS A 17 1.45 -9.40 -8.47
C CYS A 17 0.58 -8.84 -7.34
N PHE A 18 -0.58 -9.47 -7.09
CA PHE A 18 -1.50 -9.04 -6.06
C PHE A 18 -2.35 -10.19 -5.51
N VAL A 19 -2.51 -10.21 -4.19
CA VAL A 19 -3.38 -11.14 -3.48
C VAL A 19 -4.30 -10.35 -2.56
N GLY A 20 -5.60 -10.39 -2.84
CA GLY A 20 -6.62 -9.76 -2.02
C GLY A 20 -7.15 -10.74 -0.97
N LEU A 21 -7.08 -10.38 0.31
CA LEU A 21 -7.73 -11.11 1.39
C LEU A 21 -8.86 -10.24 1.95
N VAL A 22 -10.11 -10.62 1.69
CA VAL A 22 -11.30 -9.84 2.05
C VAL A 22 -12.11 -10.61 3.07
N GLY A 23 -12.12 -10.13 4.31
CA GLY A 23 -12.92 -10.68 5.40
C GLY A 23 -14.21 -9.89 5.65
N GLU A 24 -14.70 -9.99 6.88
CA GLU A 24 -15.90 -9.27 7.36
C GLU A 24 -15.61 -7.88 7.99
N LYS A 25 -14.35 -7.45 7.92
CA LYS A 25 -13.86 -6.18 8.45
C LYS A 25 -13.47 -5.25 7.30
N TYR A 26 -14.13 -4.10 7.22
CA TYR A 26 -13.78 -3.04 6.27
C TYR A 26 -12.51 -2.31 6.72
N GLY A 27 -12.36 -2.15 8.04
CA GLY A 27 -11.24 -1.48 8.67
C GLY A 27 -11.43 0.03 8.80
N SER A 28 -10.59 0.64 9.62
CA SER A 28 -10.64 2.08 9.86
C SER A 28 -10.11 2.86 8.66
N ILE A 29 -10.73 4.01 8.40
CA ILE A 29 -10.20 5.05 7.51
C ILE A 29 -8.80 5.43 7.98
N ARG A 30 -7.86 5.55 7.03
CA ARG A 30 -6.48 5.94 7.34
C ARG A 30 -6.43 7.45 7.59
N VAL A 31 -5.67 7.84 8.62
CA VAL A 31 -5.30 9.26 8.78
C VAL A 31 -4.33 9.61 7.64
N PRO A 32 -4.60 10.66 6.85
CA PRO A 32 -3.69 11.10 5.80
C PRO A 32 -2.30 11.41 6.37
N GLY A 33 -1.26 10.86 5.77
CA GLY A 33 0.12 11.19 6.17
C GLY A 33 0.59 12.52 5.57
N GLU A 34 0.03 12.87 4.42
CA GLU A 34 0.37 14.01 3.58
C GLU A 34 -0.90 14.45 2.85
N VAL A 35 -1.13 15.77 2.80
CA VAL A 35 -2.25 16.40 2.09
C VAL A 35 -1.73 17.66 1.44
N GLU A 36 -2.07 17.91 0.17
CA GLU A 36 -1.69 19.15 -0.50
C GLU A 36 -2.24 20.38 0.24
N SER A 37 -1.48 21.47 0.32
CA SER A 37 -1.87 22.66 1.10
C SER A 37 -3.22 23.23 0.71
N ALA A 38 -3.50 23.34 -0.59
CA ALA A 38 -4.79 23.85 -1.06
C ALA A 38 -5.97 22.97 -0.60
N GLU A 39 -5.78 21.65 -0.56
CA GLU A 39 -6.81 20.71 -0.13
C GLU A 39 -6.97 20.71 1.39
N PHE A 40 -5.85 20.80 2.13
CA PHE A 40 -5.87 20.83 3.59
C PHE A 40 -6.53 22.10 4.12
N GLU A 41 -6.21 23.25 3.54
CA GLU A 41 -6.81 24.55 3.90
C GLU A 41 -8.32 24.56 3.60
N MET A 42 -8.73 24.02 2.45
CA MET A 42 -10.15 23.86 2.12
C MET A 42 -10.90 22.99 3.14
N ILE A 43 -10.27 21.91 3.62
CA ILE A 43 -10.85 21.02 4.64
C ILE A 43 -10.91 21.73 6.00
N LEU A 44 -9.91 22.53 6.35
CA LEU A 44 -9.93 23.35 7.58
C LEU A 44 -11.08 24.36 7.54
N ASP A 45 -11.24 25.11 6.44
CA ASP A 45 -12.32 26.09 6.31
C ASP A 45 -13.70 25.45 6.43
N ALA A 46 -13.91 24.29 5.78
CA ALA A 46 -15.14 23.54 5.91
C ALA A 46 -15.37 23.02 7.35
N ALA A 47 -14.31 22.56 8.03
CA ALA A 47 -14.41 22.12 9.42
C ALA A 47 -14.82 23.26 10.35
N VAL A 48 -14.25 24.46 10.17
CA VAL A 48 -14.61 25.67 10.93
C VAL A 48 -16.06 26.06 10.64
N GLU A 49 -16.49 26.03 9.38
CA GLU A 49 -17.88 26.33 8.99
C GLU A 49 -18.88 25.33 9.58
N ALA A 50 -18.48 24.06 9.73
CA ALA A 50 -19.25 23.03 10.43
C ALA A 50 -19.25 23.17 11.97
N GLY A 51 -18.54 24.17 12.52
CA GLY A 51 -18.43 24.39 13.96
C GLY A 51 -17.60 23.33 14.68
N LEU A 52 -16.67 22.69 13.98
CA LEU A 52 -15.76 21.69 14.56
C LEU A 52 -14.52 22.35 15.16
N ASP A 53 -13.94 21.70 16.17
CA ASP A 53 -12.63 22.07 16.69
C ASP A 53 -11.52 21.59 15.75
N THR A 54 -10.80 22.55 15.13
CA THR A 54 -9.68 22.29 14.22
C THR A 54 -8.32 22.25 14.91
N HIS A 55 -8.24 22.51 16.22
CA HIS A 55 -6.98 22.55 16.96
C HIS A 55 -6.19 21.24 16.79
N VAL A 56 -6.88 20.10 16.75
CA VAL A 56 -6.23 18.79 16.53
C VAL A 56 -5.49 18.72 15.19
N LEU A 57 -5.99 19.36 14.13
CA LEU A 57 -5.36 19.35 12.83
C LEU A 57 -4.14 20.28 12.81
N GLU A 58 -4.27 21.46 13.39
CA GLU A 58 -3.19 22.46 13.51
C GLU A 58 -2.04 21.94 14.39
N GLU A 59 -2.38 21.22 15.47
CA GLU A 59 -1.38 20.63 16.36
C GLU A 59 -0.65 19.45 15.70
N TRP A 60 -1.35 18.61 14.93
CA TRP A 60 -0.80 17.35 14.41
C TRP A 60 -0.25 17.42 13.00
N TYR A 61 -0.57 18.44 12.21
CA TYR A 61 -0.01 18.65 10.88
C TYR A 61 0.97 19.84 10.86
N CYS A 62 1.98 19.80 10.01
CA CYS A 62 2.81 20.96 9.71
C CYS A 62 2.85 21.22 8.21
N ARG A 63 2.75 22.49 7.83
CA ARG A 63 2.94 22.93 6.46
C ARG A 63 4.42 22.88 6.09
N ASP A 64 4.72 22.32 4.93
CA ASP A 64 6.04 22.30 4.33
C ASP A 64 5.98 23.04 2.98
N GLU A 65 6.67 24.19 2.94
CA GLU A 65 6.82 25.02 1.74
C GLU A 65 7.88 24.48 0.77
N ASN A 66 8.70 23.51 1.20
CA ASN A 66 9.76 22.96 0.35
C ASN A 66 9.24 21.87 -0.60
N SER A 67 8.06 21.32 -0.33
CA SER A 67 7.39 20.39 -1.23
C SER A 67 6.78 21.15 -2.41
N VAL A 68 6.78 20.52 -3.60
CA VAL A 68 6.20 21.10 -4.82
C VAL A 68 5.17 20.10 -5.39
N PRO A 69 3.86 20.35 -5.23
CA PRO A 69 3.24 21.51 -4.57
C PRO A 69 3.40 21.51 -3.03
N PRO A 70 3.24 22.67 -2.36
CA PRO A 70 3.27 22.74 -0.89
C PRO A 70 2.27 21.77 -0.25
N ALA A 71 2.65 21.16 0.87
CA ALA A 71 1.86 20.12 1.50
C ALA A 71 1.91 20.18 3.03
N TYR A 72 0.87 19.66 3.68
CA TYR A 72 0.80 19.41 5.11
C TYR A 72 1.16 17.96 5.41
N TYR A 73 2.10 17.76 6.33
CA TYR A 73 2.54 16.44 6.79
C TYR A 73 2.08 16.16 8.21
N LEU A 74 1.61 14.94 8.45
CA LEU A 74 1.30 14.45 9.78
C LEU A 74 2.60 14.29 10.59
N LYS A 75 2.70 15.02 11.71
CA LYS A 75 3.88 15.00 12.58
C LYS A 75 4.15 13.59 13.13
N PRO A 76 5.42 13.17 13.25
CA PRO A 76 5.75 11.85 13.80
C PRO A 76 5.18 11.64 15.20
N LYS A 77 4.53 10.49 15.42
CA LYS A 77 3.95 10.12 16.73
C LYS A 77 4.93 10.26 17.88
N ALA A 78 6.20 9.92 17.65
CA ALA A 78 7.25 9.99 18.66
C ALA A 78 7.58 11.42 19.11
N GLN A 79 7.33 12.44 18.29
CA GLN A 79 7.51 13.83 18.67
C GLN A 79 6.30 14.35 19.45
N MET A 80 5.09 13.97 19.04
CA MET A 80 3.84 14.46 19.66
C MET A 80 3.54 13.79 21.00
N LEU A 81 3.82 12.50 21.14
CA LEU A 81 3.56 11.76 22.38
C LEU A 81 4.60 12.02 23.49
N LYS A 82 5.74 12.66 23.17
CA LYS A 82 6.69 13.16 24.19
C LYS A 82 6.10 14.30 25.02
N ASN A 83 5.23 15.12 24.42
CA ASN A 83 4.55 16.21 25.14
C ASN A 83 3.52 15.70 26.16
N TYR A 84 3.11 14.42 26.07
CA TYR A 84 2.23 13.75 27.03
C TYR A 84 2.99 12.97 28.11
N GLN A 85 4.33 12.99 28.11
CA GLN A 85 5.15 12.32 29.11
C GLN A 85 5.41 13.25 30.30
N ASN A 86 4.72 13.01 31.42
CA ASN A 86 5.31 13.30 32.72
C ASN A 86 6.24 12.14 33.07
N SER A 87 7.52 12.47 33.21
CA SER A 87 8.61 11.57 33.60
C SER A 87 8.20 10.64 34.75
N MET A 88 8.65 9.37 34.67
CA MET A 88 8.66 8.35 35.75
C MET A 88 7.56 7.25 35.71
N GLU A 89 7.25 6.66 34.55
CA GLU A 89 6.45 5.41 34.46
C GLU A 89 7.13 4.33 33.60
N SER A 90 7.00 3.07 34.04
CA SER A 90 7.57 1.85 33.43
C SER A 90 7.23 1.73 31.93
N SER A 91 8.20 1.25 31.14
CA SER A 91 8.20 1.28 29.66
C SER A 91 7.00 0.58 28.99
N SER A 92 6.35 -0.39 29.65
CA SER A 92 5.16 -1.09 29.12
C SER A 92 3.85 -0.33 29.35
N ALA A 93 3.67 0.30 30.51
CA ALA A 93 2.47 1.08 30.84
C ALA A 93 2.42 2.40 30.04
N ALA A 94 3.58 3.04 29.87
CA ALA A 94 3.72 4.23 29.04
C ALA A 94 3.35 3.96 27.57
N LYS A 95 3.69 2.78 27.03
CA LYS A 95 3.34 2.38 25.66
C LYS A 95 1.82 2.24 25.46
N THR A 96 1.14 1.54 26.38
CA THR A 96 -0.32 1.37 26.33
C THR A 96 -1.08 2.70 26.46
N LYS A 97 -0.60 3.59 27.33
CA LYS A 97 -1.16 4.95 27.51
C LYS A 97 -0.99 5.79 26.24
N ASN A 98 0.18 5.74 25.62
CA ASN A 98 0.47 6.41 24.35
C ASN A 98 -0.37 5.86 23.19
N ASP A 99 -0.57 4.54 23.12
CA ASP A 99 -1.40 3.91 22.09
C ASP A 99 -2.87 4.32 22.24
N LYS A 100 -3.38 4.41 23.48
CA LYS A 100 -4.73 4.91 23.76
C LYS A 100 -4.87 6.39 23.41
N ALA A 101 -3.90 7.23 23.78
CA ALA A 101 -3.89 8.65 23.46
C ALA A 101 -3.88 8.88 21.94
N TRP A 102 -2.98 8.19 21.22
CA TRP A 102 -2.93 8.24 19.76
C TRP A 102 -4.25 7.76 19.14
N ARG A 103 -4.86 6.69 19.65
CA ARG A 103 -6.15 6.22 19.15
C ARG A 103 -7.21 7.31 19.25
N ASN A 104 -7.33 7.96 20.39
CA ASN A 104 -8.31 9.04 20.61
C ASN A 104 -8.08 10.21 19.63
N VAL A 105 -6.83 10.69 19.53
CA VAL A 105 -6.47 11.75 18.57
C VAL A 105 -6.77 11.32 17.13
N SER A 106 -6.43 10.09 16.77
CA SER A 106 -6.63 9.59 15.41
C SER A 106 -8.11 9.48 15.04
N GLU A 107 -8.98 9.14 15.99
CA GLU A 107 -10.43 9.14 15.78
C GLU A 107 -10.96 10.57 15.63
N GLU A 108 -10.42 11.52 16.39
CA GLU A 108 -10.79 12.93 16.28
C GLU A 108 -10.38 13.54 14.94
N ILE A 109 -9.13 13.29 14.49
CA ILE A 109 -8.67 13.69 13.16
C ILE A 109 -9.60 13.10 12.08
N LYS A 110 -9.90 11.80 12.14
CA LYS A 110 -10.82 11.16 11.19
C LYS A 110 -12.20 11.79 11.20
N ARG A 111 -12.73 12.12 12.38
CA ARG A 111 -14.05 12.77 12.55
C ARG A 111 -14.09 14.13 11.87
N VAL A 112 -13.06 14.95 12.08
CA VAL A 112 -12.94 16.28 11.47
C VAL A 112 -12.84 16.17 9.95
N PHE A 113 -11.89 15.37 9.44
CA PHE A 113 -11.72 15.15 8.00
C PHE A 113 -13.01 14.64 7.36
N ARG A 114 -13.63 13.62 7.94
CA ARG A 114 -14.86 13.02 7.41
C ARG A 114 -15.98 14.04 7.28
N THR A 115 -16.23 14.80 8.34
CA THR A 115 -17.35 15.76 8.38
C THR A 115 -17.13 16.88 7.36
N ALA A 116 -15.93 17.46 7.35
CA ALA A 116 -15.57 18.52 6.41
C ALA A 116 -15.62 18.05 4.94
N VAL A 117 -15.08 16.86 4.65
CA VAL A 117 -15.06 16.32 3.28
C VAL A 117 -16.47 15.99 2.78
N LEU A 118 -17.34 15.43 3.62
CA LEU A 118 -18.74 15.18 3.24
C LEU A 118 -19.47 16.49 2.94
N GLN A 119 -19.26 17.53 3.75
CA GLN A 119 -19.84 18.86 3.51
C GLN A 119 -19.31 19.48 2.19
N LEU A 120 -18.02 19.33 1.90
CA LEU A 120 -17.42 19.80 0.63
C LEU A 120 -17.98 19.05 -0.58
N GLN A 121 -18.29 17.76 -0.44
CA GLN A 121 -18.96 16.98 -1.50
C GLN A 121 -20.39 17.46 -1.73
N GLU A 122 -21.15 17.71 -0.66
CA GLU A 122 -22.53 18.22 -0.77
C GLU A 122 -22.59 19.59 -1.45
N LYS A 123 -21.58 20.45 -1.21
CA LYS A 123 -21.43 21.75 -1.87
C LYS A 123 -20.92 21.66 -3.32
N GLY A 124 -20.45 20.49 -3.75
CA GLY A 124 -19.84 20.28 -5.06
C GLY A 124 -18.44 20.88 -5.24
N THR A 125 -17.83 21.39 -4.17
CA THR A 125 -16.49 21.99 -4.20
C THR A 125 -15.40 20.92 -4.36
N MET A 126 -15.61 19.74 -3.77
CA MET A 126 -14.68 18.60 -3.87
C MET A 126 -15.31 17.46 -4.67
N LYS A 127 -14.57 16.91 -5.63
CA LYS A 127 -15.07 15.79 -6.46
C LYS A 127 -15.05 14.48 -5.67
N SER A 128 -15.92 13.54 -6.04
CA SER A 128 -15.98 12.22 -5.39
C SER A 128 -14.66 11.44 -5.42
N ALA A 129 -13.86 11.61 -6.48
CA ALA A 129 -12.55 10.96 -6.58
C ALA A 129 -11.53 11.53 -5.56
N GLU A 130 -11.56 12.85 -5.35
CA GLU A 130 -10.68 13.55 -4.40
C GLU A 130 -11.11 13.24 -2.96
N ALA A 131 -12.42 13.22 -2.69
CA ALA A 131 -12.97 12.88 -1.38
C ALA A 131 -12.68 11.42 -0.95
N LYS A 132 -12.61 10.50 -1.91
CA LYS A 132 -12.39 9.06 -1.65
C LYS A 132 -11.18 8.79 -0.75
N LYS A 133 -10.09 9.55 -0.93
CA LYS A 133 -8.84 9.38 -0.16
C LYS A 133 -8.99 9.65 1.34
N PHE A 134 -9.99 10.45 1.72
CA PHE A 134 -10.28 10.79 3.12
C PHE A 134 -11.39 9.94 3.72
N LEU A 135 -12.16 9.23 2.89
CA LEU A 135 -13.35 8.54 3.32
C LEU A 135 -13.21 7.02 3.29
N CYS A 136 -12.22 6.46 2.59
CA CYS A 136 -12.11 5.02 2.38
C CYS A 136 -11.07 4.35 3.30
N SER A 137 -11.27 3.07 3.57
CA SER A 137 -10.31 2.27 4.32
C SER A 137 -9.08 1.92 3.49
N ALA A 138 -8.03 1.43 4.15
CA ALA A 138 -6.86 0.88 3.47
C ALA A 138 -7.22 -0.28 2.52
N LEU A 139 -8.16 -1.12 2.94
CA LEU A 139 -8.62 -2.26 2.15
C LEU A 139 -9.25 -1.81 0.83
N GLU A 140 -10.18 -0.85 0.89
CA GLU A 140 -10.85 -0.33 -0.31
C GLU A 140 -9.85 0.34 -1.26
N ASP A 141 -8.96 1.19 -0.74
CA ASP A 141 -7.98 1.91 -1.54
C ASP A 141 -6.98 0.95 -2.24
N GLU A 142 -6.50 -0.07 -1.53
CA GLU A 142 -5.59 -1.07 -2.09
C GLU A 142 -6.26 -1.93 -3.17
N LEU A 143 -7.52 -2.34 -2.96
CA LEU A 143 -8.27 -3.10 -3.95
C LEU A 143 -8.59 -2.25 -5.18
N ASP A 144 -8.99 -1.00 -5.00
CA ASP A 144 -9.27 -0.09 -6.11
C ASP A 144 -8.02 0.18 -6.95
N PHE A 145 -6.88 0.40 -6.29
CA PHE A 145 -5.59 0.59 -6.96
C PHE A 145 -5.11 -0.67 -7.69
N ALA A 146 -5.18 -1.83 -7.03
CA ALA A 146 -4.68 -3.09 -7.58
C ALA A 146 -5.58 -3.69 -8.65
N LEU A 147 -6.89 -3.43 -8.63
CA LEU A 147 -7.85 -4.10 -9.50
C LEU A 147 -8.62 -3.14 -10.42
N GLY A 148 -8.92 -1.92 -9.97
CA GLY A 148 -9.91 -1.04 -10.61
C GLY A 148 -9.48 -0.44 -11.95
N LYS A 149 -8.18 -0.22 -12.17
CA LYS A 149 -7.65 0.41 -13.40
C LYS A 149 -6.62 -0.46 -14.13
N GLN A 150 -6.72 -1.78 -13.99
CA GLN A 150 -5.75 -2.72 -14.56
C GLN A 150 -6.26 -3.39 -15.84
N THR A 151 -5.32 -3.84 -16.67
CA THR A 151 -5.66 -4.57 -17.90
C THR A 151 -6.11 -6.01 -17.58
N PRO A 152 -6.94 -6.65 -18.43
CA PRO A 152 -7.34 -8.04 -18.21
C PRO A 152 -6.16 -9.02 -18.14
N ALA A 153 -5.06 -8.74 -18.86
CA ALA A 153 -3.84 -9.55 -18.80
C ALA A 153 -3.17 -9.46 -17.42
N PHE A 154 -3.21 -8.28 -16.81
CA PHE A 154 -2.71 -8.05 -15.46
C PHE A 154 -3.56 -8.79 -14.41
N LEU A 155 -4.88 -8.68 -14.53
CA LEU A 155 -5.83 -9.27 -13.58
C LEU A 155 -5.78 -10.81 -13.53
N LYS A 156 -5.30 -11.47 -14.59
CA LYS A 156 -5.01 -12.91 -14.59
C LYS A 156 -3.89 -13.31 -13.61
N LYS A 157 -3.01 -12.37 -13.25
CA LYS A 157 -1.92 -12.54 -12.28
C LYS A 157 -2.33 -12.15 -10.86
N CYS A 158 -3.59 -11.79 -10.67
CA CYS A 158 -4.17 -11.46 -9.38
C CYS A 158 -5.10 -12.58 -8.90
N VAL A 159 -5.20 -12.73 -7.58
CA VAL A 159 -6.19 -13.63 -6.96
C VAL A 159 -6.81 -12.94 -5.75
N CYS A 160 -8.09 -13.18 -5.50
CA CYS A 160 -8.77 -12.69 -4.31
C CYS A 160 -9.48 -13.82 -3.57
N TYR A 161 -9.31 -13.86 -2.26
CA TYR A 161 -10.00 -14.76 -1.35
C TYR A 161 -10.96 -13.97 -0.50
N ILE A 162 -12.24 -14.28 -0.63
CA ILE A 162 -13.32 -13.69 0.12
C ILE A 162 -13.75 -14.68 1.20
N ARG A 163 -13.73 -14.23 2.44
CA ARG A 163 -14.24 -14.96 3.59
C ARG A 163 -15.45 -14.25 4.16
N LYS A 164 -16.60 -14.91 4.07
CA LYS A 164 -17.83 -14.48 4.74
C LYS A 164 -17.98 -15.23 6.04
N ILE A 165 -18.35 -14.55 7.12
CA ILE A 165 -18.64 -15.20 8.41
C ILE A 165 -20.13 -15.05 8.68
N ALA A 166 -20.84 -16.16 8.78
CA ALA A 166 -22.29 -16.15 8.99
C ALA A 166 -22.65 -16.10 10.48
N ASN A 167 -23.75 -15.40 10.80
CA ASN A 167 -24.38 -15.37 12.12
C ASN A 167 -23.48 -14.87 13.27
N PHE A 168 -22.54 -13.98 12.99
CA PHE A 168 -21.57 -13.51 13.97
C PHE A 168 -21.88 -12.13 14.58
N ASP A 169 -22.86 -11.38 14.05
CA ASP A 169 -23.25 -10.05 14.54
C ASP A 169 -23.72 -10.07 16.02
N ARG A 170 -24.40 -11.14 16.42
CA ARG A 170 -24.84 -11.36 17.82
C ARG A 170 -23.70 -11.42 18.83
N PHE A 171 -22.49 -11.69 18.35
CA PHE A 171 -21.29 -11.78 19.18
C PHE A 171 -20.47 -10.48 19.19
N ALA A 172 -20.97 -9.36 18.64
CA ALA A 172 -20.26 -8.08 18.64
C ALA A 172 -19.78 -7.62 20.02
N LYS A 173 -20.43 -8.06 21.10
CA LYS A 173 -20.05 -7.79 22.49
C LYS A 173 -18.77 -8.52 22.94
N ILE A 174 -18.40 -9.60 22.27
CA ILE A 174 -17.20 -10.40 22.57
C ILE A 174 -15.98 -9.60 22.07
N PRO A 175 -15.03 -9.22 22.95
CA PRO A 175 -13.89 -8.38 22.57
C PRO A 175 -13.06 -8.93 21.39
N GLU A 176 -12.94 -10.25 21.30
CA GLU A 176 -12.21 -10.97 20.24
C GLU A 176 -12.82 -10.72 18.86
N MET A 177 -14.12 -10.43 18.76
CA MET A 177 -14.82 -10.19 17.49
C MET A 177 -14.39 -8.89 16.81
N THR A 178 -13.77 -7.95 17.54
CA THR A 178 -13.19 -6.73 16.97
C THR A 178 -12.08 -7.00 15.95
N ARG A 179 -11.53 -8.23 15.93
CA ARG A 179 -10.60 -8.69 14.90
C ARG A 179 -11.28 -8.93 13.55
N TYR A 180 -12.56 -9.32 13.57
CA TYR A 180 -13.32 -9.79 12.40
C TYR A 180 -14.38 -8.81 11.93
N MET A 181 -14.82 -7.88 12.77
CA MET A 181 -15.76 -6.82 12.40
C MET A 181 -15.36 -5.47 12.99
N ASP A 182 -15.80 -4.42 12.30
CA ASP A 182 -15.77 -3.05 12.82
C ASP A 182 -16.95 -2.86 13.77
N THR A 183 -16.67 -2.41 14.99
CA THR A 183 -17.68 -2.21 16.04
C THR A 183 -17.72 -0.76 16.50
N VAL A 184 -18.88 -0.32 16.95
CA VAL A 184 -19.14 0.98 17.57
C VAL A 184 -19.83 0.77 18.92
N VAL A 185 -19.62 1.72 19.82
CA VAL A 185 -20.28 1.74 21.13
C VAL A 185 -21.34 2.83 21.08
N SER A 186 -22.62 2.44 21.20
CA SER A 186 -23.76 3.36 21.30
C SER A 186 -24.59 2.95 22.51
N ASP A 187 -24.95 3.90 23.38
CA ASP A 187 -25.73 3.64 24.60
C ASP A 187 -25.23 2.44 25.43
N GLU A 188 -23.90 2.36 25.63
CA GLU A 188 -23.20 1.27 26.33
C GLU A 188 -23.31 -0.13 25.68
N ARG A 189 -23.87 -0.22 24.46
CA ARG A 189 -23.96 -1.46 23.69
C ARG A 189 -22.92 -1.45 22.56
N VAL A 190 -22.15 -2.53 22.50
CA VAL A 190 -21.25 -2.79 21.37
C VAL A 190 -22.04 -3.43 20.24
N MET A 191 -22.03 -2.78 19.09
CA MET A 191 -22.74 -3.20 17.88
C MET A 191 -21.82 -3.09 16.67
N ARG A 192 -22.17 -3.76 15.56
CA ARG A 192 -21.46 -3.62 14.29
C ARG A 192 -21.60 -2.20 13.76
N ASN A 193 -20.51 -1.65 13.23
CA ASN A 193 -20.55 -0.39 12.50
C ASN A 193 -21.30 -0.59 11.17
N GLN A 194 -22.53 -0.09 11.10
CA GLN A 194 -23.39 -0.24 9.93
C GLN A 194 -22.80 0.42 8.68
N GLU A 195 -22.21 1.60 8.82
CA GLU A 195 -21.64 2.33 7.70
C GLU A 195 -20.40 1.62 7.13
N SER A 196 -19.49 1.16 7.99
CA SER A 196 -18.34 0.35 7.55
C SER A 196 -18.80 -0.95 6.88
N TYR A 197 -19.89 -1.55 7.36
CA TYR A 197 -20.46 -2.76 6.76
C TYR A 197 -21.03 -2.49 5.37
N GLU A 198 -21.80 -1.41 5.17
CA GLU A 198 -22.34 -1.03 3.86
C GLU A 198 -21.22 -0.78 2.84
N ARG A 199 -20.12 -0.14 3.26
CA ARG A 199 -18.95 0.05 2.39
C ARG A 199 -18.25 -1.26 2.08
N LEU A 200 -18.17 -2.18 3.03
CA LEU A 200 -17.66 -3.53 2.78
C LEU A 200 -18.52 -4.26 1.74
N LEU A 201 -19.84 -4.15 1.79
CA LEU A 201 -20.73 -4.76 0.80
C LEU A 201 -20.46 -4.20 -0.59
N LYS A 202 -20.29 -2.88 -0.74
CA LYS A 202 -19.93 -2.27 -2.03
C LYS A 202 -18.60 -2.80 -2.57
N VAL A 203 -17.59 -2.96 -1.73
CA VAL A 203 -16.28 -3.48 -2.17
C VAL A 203 -16.36 -4.98 -2.50
N ARG A 204 -16.95 -5.78 -1.61
CA ARG A 204 -16.94 -7.24 -1.68
C ARG A 204 -17.96 -7.81 -2.67
N ASP A 205 -19.17 -7.26 -2.66
CA ASP A 205 -20.33 -7.83 -3.34
C ASP A 205 -20.73 -7.05 -4.61
N GLU A 206 -20.19 -5.84 -4.83
CA GLU A 206 -20.40 -5.08 -6.08
C GLU A 206 -19.10 -4.91 -6.89
N PHE A 207 -18.06 -4.30 -6.31
CA PHE A 207 -16.82 -3.97 -7.00
C PHE A 207 -16.05 -5.22 -7.46
N ILE A 208 -15.73 -6.16 -6.55
CA ILE A 208 -14.98 -7.37 -6.93
C ILE A 208 -15.73 -8.17 -8.01
N PRO A 209 -17.04 -8.49 -7.86
CA PRO A 209 -17.79 -9.17 -8.91
C PRO A 209 -17.82 -8.42 -10.24
N THR A 210 -17.87 -7.08 -10.22
CA THR A 210 -17.80 -6.27 -11.45
C THR A 210 -16.45 -6.44 -12.14
N VAL A 211 -15.34 -6.46 -11.39
CA VAL A 211 -14.00 -6.73 -11.94
C VAL A 211 -13.92 -8.16 -12.48
N VAL A 212 -14.49 -9.15 -11.79
CA VAL A 212 -14.56 -10.55 -12.27
C VAL A 212 -15.42 -10.69 -13.53
N ALA A 213 -16.48 -9.92 -13.68
CA ALA A 213 -17.29 -9.93 -14.90
C ALA A 213 -16.53 -9.30 -16.09
N ALA A 214 -15.73 -8.27 -15.83
CA ALA A 214 -14.93 -7.58 -16.84
C ALA A 214 -13.59 -8.26 -17.15
N SER A 215 -13.13 -9.18 -16.30
CA SER A 215 -11.80 -9.79 -16.39
C SER A 215 -11.76 -11.22 -15.84
N ASN A 216 -10.83 -12.05 -16.29
CA ASN A 216 -10.65 -13.39 -15.74
C ASN A 216 -9.89 -13.38 -14.40
N LEU A 217 -10.26 -12.49 -13.48
CA LEU A 217 -9.73 -12.44 -12.11
C LEU A 217 -10.15 -13.70 -11.35
N ARG A 218 -9.18 -14.38 -10.71
CA ARG A 218 -9.47 -15.54 -9.87
C ARG A 218 -10.05 -15.08 -8.53
N VAL A 219 -11.27 -15.49 -8.22
CA VAL A 219 -11.92 -15.15 -6.95
C VAL A 219 -12.53 -16.40 -6.32
N TYR A 220 -12.20 -16.63 -5.06
CA TYR A 220 -12.75 -17.72 -4.26
C TYR A 220 -13.52 -17.14 -3.09
N SER A 221 -14.77 -17.57 -2.91
CA SER A 221 -15.62 -17.14 -1.81
C SER A 221 -15.95 -18.31 -0.91
N SER A 222 -15.63 -18.18 0.37
CA SER A 222 -15.91 -19.18 1.41
C SER A 222 -16.87 -18.59 2.45
N VAL A 223 -17.70 -19.45 3.05
CA VAL A 223 -18.57 -19.08 4.16
C VAL A 223 -18.17 -19.89 5.38
N THR A 224 -17.72 -19.21 6.43
CA THR A 224 -17.50 -19.81 7.74
C THR A 224 -18.76 -19.66 8.59
N HIS A 225 -19.30 -20.76 9.08
CA HIS A 225 -20.44 -20.75 9.98
C HIS A 225 -19.97 -20.76 11.44
N CYS A 226 -20.33 -19.73 12.20
CA CYS A 226 -20.10 -19.71 13.64
C CYS A 226 -21.05 -20.66 14.36
N ASP A 227 -20.54 -21.32 15.41
CA ASP A 227 -21.39 -22.06 16.33
C ASP A 227 -22.38 -21.09 17.00
N MET A 228 -23.63 -21.53 17.13
CA MET A 228 -24.70 -20.68 17.64
C MET A 228 -24.59 -20.35 19.13
N LYS A 229 -23.89 -21.20 19.89
CA LYS A 229 -23.69 -21.08 21.35
C LYS A 229 -22.29 -20.58 21.69
N LEU A 230 -21.26 -21.09 21.00
CA LEU A 230 -19.86 -20.82 21.30
C LEU A 230 -19.27 -19.69 20.46
N GLY A 231 -19.97 -19.27 19.40
CA GLY A 231 -19.50 -18.23 18.49
C GLY A 231 -18.40 -18.72 17.56
N TYR A 232 -17.41 -17.86 17.34
CA TYR A 232 -16.29 -18.15 16.45
C TYR A 232 -15.14 -18.76 17.26
N SER A 233 -14.89 -20.06 17.07
CA SER A 233 -13.87 -20.81 17.82
C SER A 233 -12.53 -20.86 17.09
N GLN A 234 -11.47 -21.17 17.84
CA GLN A 234 -10.13 -21.31 17.29
C GLN A 234 -10.02 -22.49 16.30
N GLU A 235 -10.78 -23.57 16.50
CA GLU A 235 -10.79 -24.72 15.60
C GLU A 235 -11.38 -24.36 14.24
N VAL A 236 -12.48 -23.58 14.24
CA VAL A 236 -13.10 -23.06 13.01
C VAL A 236 -12.16 -22.12 12.27
N GLU A 237 -11.40 -21.31 13.01
CA GLU A 237 -10.34 -20.47 12.44
C GLU A 237 -9.23 -21.29 11.80
N SER A 238 -8.66 -22.24 12.54
CA SER A 238 -7.56 -23.09 12.07
C SER A 238 -7.95 -23.87 10.82
N HIS A 239 -9.15 -24.46 10.80
CA HIS A 239 -9.62 -25.20 9.63
C HIS A 239 -9.73 -24.32 8.38
N TYR A 240 -10.25 -23.09 8.53
CA TYR A 240 -10.28 -22.14 7.42
C TYR A 240 -8.87 -21.75 6.96
N VAL A 241 -7.96 -21.47 7.90
CA VAL A 241 -6.59 -21.06 7.60
C VAL A 241 -5.83 -22.17 6.87
N GLU A 242 -5.96 -23.42 7.30
CA GLU A 242 -5.35 -24.57 6.62
C GLU A 242 -5.85 -24.73 5.18
N GLY A 243 -7.17 -24.62 4.98
CA GLY A 243 -7.78 -24.66 3.64
C GLY A 243 -7.31 -23.51 2.75
N LEU A 244 -7.27 -22.29 3.30
CA LEU A 244 -6.77 -21.10 2.60
C LEU A 244 -5.30 -21.25 2.22
N CYS A 245 -4.45 -21.74 3.12
CA CYS A 245 -3.02 -21.93 2.85
C CYS A 245 -2.78 -22.95 1.73
N LYS A 246 -3.54 -24.05 1.72
CA LYS A 246 -3.46 -25.04 0.65
C LYS A 246 -3.90 -24.45 -0.70
N GLN A 247 -5.05 -23.81 -0.73
CA GLN A 247 -5.59 -23.18 -1.93
C GLN A 247 -4.64 -22.09 -2.46
N PHE A 248 -4.12 -21.26 -1.57
CA PHE A 248 -3.13 -20.23 -1.88
C PHE A 248 -1.89 -20.81 -2.53
N TYR A 249 -1.34 -21.90 -1.98
CA TYR A 249 -0.18 -22.57 -2.54
C TYR A 249 -0.44 -23.06 -3.97
N GLU A 250 -1.57 -23.75 -4.19
CA GLU A 250 -1.98 -24.26 -5.51
C GLU A 250 -2.15 -23.11 -6.51
N ASP A 251 -2.85 -22.03 -6.13
CA ASP A 251 -3.04 -20.87 -6.99
C ASP A 251 -1.73 -20.16 -7.35
N MET A 252 -0.82 -19.99 -6.39
CA MET A 252 0.49 -19.36 -6.65
C MET A 252 1.30 -20.20 -7.65
N VAL A 253 1.34 -21.52 -7.45
CA VAL A 253 2.02 -22.45 -8.37
C VAL A 253 1.42 -22.34 -9.77
N ASP A 254 0.09 -22.37 -9.89
CA ASP A 254 -0.60 -22.28 -11.18
C ASP A 254 -0.35 -20.95 -11.90
N ILE A 255 -0.40 -19.82 -11.18
CA ILE A 255 -0.13 -18.51 -11.78
C ILE A 255 1.33 -18.42 -12.24
N ILE A 256 2.28 -18.90 -11.43
CA ILE A 256 3.70 -18.90 -11.79
C ILE A 256 3.94 -19.77 -13.02
N GLN A 257 3.42 -21.00 -13.04
CA GLN A 257 3.58 -21.91 -14.18
C GLN A 257 2.96 -21.32 -15.46
N ALA A 258 1.74 -20.77 -15.38
CA ALA A 258 1.10 -20.13 -16.52
C ALA A 258 1.90 -18.92 -17.04
N THR A 259 2.49 -18.15 -16.14
CA THR A 259 3.35 -17.00 -16.50
C THR A 259 4.63 -17.46 -17.19
N VAL A 260 5.33 -18.46 -16.63
CA VAL A 260 6.57 -18.98 -17.20
C VAL A 260 6.31 -19.54 -18.59
N GLN A 261 5.21 -20.27 -18.81
CA GLN A 261 4.82 -20.78 -20.12
C GLN A 261 4.52 -19.67 -21.13
N GLN A 262 3.84 -18.60 -20.71
CA GLN A 262 3.60 -17.44 -21.58
C GLN A 262 4.89 -16.72 -21.97
N ASN A 263 5.84 -16.62 -21.03
CA ASN A 263 7.15 -16.03 -21.29
C ASN A 263 8.01 -16.94 -22.19
N LEU A 264 7.92 -18.27 -22.06
CA LEU A 264 8.60 -19.22 -22.96
C LEU A 264 8.06 -19.19 -24.40
N GLY A 265 6.79 -18.80 -24.59
CA GLY A 265 6.18 -18.61 -25.92
C GLY A 265 6.59 -17.31 -26.61
N ALA A 266 7.13 -16.35 -25.85
CA ALA A 266 7.93 -15.28 -26.40
C ALA A 266 9.38 -15.78 -26.39
N GLU A 267 9.85 -16.39 -27.48
CA GLU A 267 11.27 -16.68 -27.64
C GLU A 267 12.07 -15.36 -27.64
N THR A 268 12.32 -14.78 -26.48
CA THR A 268 13.43 -13.88 -26.26
C THR A 268 14.62 -14.75 -25.90
N ASP A 269 15.67 -14.61 -26.71
CA ASP A 269 16.98 -15.19 -26.43
C ASP A 269 17.31 -14.96 -24.94
N PRO A 270 17.70 -16.00 -24.17
CA PRO A 270 18.11 -15.83 -22.77
C PRO A 270 19.12 -14.69 -22.58
N LEU A 271 19.97 -14.46 -23.59
CA LEU A 271 20.88 -13.33 -23.65
C LEU A 271 20.13 -11.99 -23.74
N TYR A 272 19.04 -11.91 -24.51
CA TYR A 272 18.21 -10.71 -24.64
C TYR A 272 17.51 -10.37 -23.32
N ASP A 273 16.97 -11.36 -22.60
CA ASP A 273 16.36 -11.16 -21.28
C ASP A 273 17.39 -10.72 -20.25
N GLU A 274 18.57 -11.35 -20.24
CA GLU A 274 19.70 -10.96 -19.40
C GLU A 274 20.15 -9.52 -19.70
N ILE A 275 20.28 -9.17 -20.99
CA ILE A 275 20.59 -7.80 -21.42
C ILE A 275 19.53 -6.81 -20.92
N LEU A 276 18.24 -7.13 -21.07
CA LEU A 276 17.15 -6.25 -20.61
C LEU A 276 17.18 -6.05 -19.08
N GLN A 277 17.41 -7.12 -18.31
CA GLN A 277 17.53 -7.04 -16.86
C GLN A 277 18.73 -6.17 -16.45
N HIS A 278 19.90 -6.40 -17.06
CA HIS A 278 21.09 -5.59 -16.81
C HIS A 278 20.89 -4.13 -17.21
N LEU A 279 20.23 -3.85 -18.33
CA LEU A 279 19.93 -2.48 -18.75
C LEU A 279 18.98 -1.77 -17.79
N SER A 280 17.95 -2.47 -17.29
CA SER A 280 17.02 -1.94 -16.29
C SER A 280 17.75 -1.57 -15.00
N LEU A 281 18.59 -2.48 -14.49
CA LEU A 281 19.42 -2.23 -13.31
C LEU A 281 20.41 -1.08 -13.55
N CYS A 282 21.07 -1.03 -14.71
CA CYS A 282 21.99 0.06 -15.06
C CYS A 282 21.28 1.41 -15.07
N LYS A 283 20.05 1.49 -15.58
CA LYS A 283 19.26 2.73 -15.57
C LYS A 283 19.00 3.19 -14.13
N SER A 284 18.48 2.31 -13.27
CA SER A 284 18.19 2.63 -11.87
C SER A 284 19.45 3.04 -11.10
N TYR A 285 20.58 2.37 -11.33
CA TYR A 285 21.84 2.69 -10.68
C TYR A 285 22.48 3.99 -11.21
N ALA A 286 22.36 4.29 -12.50
CA ALA A 286 22.86 5.53 -13.07
C ALA A 286 22.08 6.76 -12.55
N GLU A 287 20.78 6.62 -12.24
CA GLU A 287 20.00 7.69 -11.60
C GLU A 287 20.52 8.05 -10.19
N LEU A 288 21.18 7.10 -9.52
CA LEU A 288 21.78 7.28 -8.20
C LEU A 288 23.22 7.83 -8.26
N TYR A 289 23.80 7.97 -9.46
CA TYR A 289 25.15 8.49 -9.63
C TYR A 289 25.14 10.02 -9.61
N GLN A 290 25.57 10.61 -8.48
CA GLN A 290 25.51 12.06 -8.26
C GLN A 290 26.86 12.79 -8.47
N PHE A 291 27.98 12.07 -8.61
CA PHE A 291 29.32 12.67 -8.60
C PHE A 291 30.18 12.14 -9.75
N LYS A 292 30.73 13.02 -10.58
CA LYS A 292 31.66 12.66 -11.66
C LYS A 292 33.00 12.24 -11.08
N ALA A 293 33.38 10.98 -11.28
CA ALA A 293 34.69 10.44 -10.88
C ALA A 293 35.68 10.47 -12.06
N GLU A 294 36.94 10.82 -11.81
CA GLU A 294 38.03 10.76 -12.82
C GLU A 294 38.18 9.34 -13.41
N SER A 295 37.85 8.31 -12.61
CA SER A 295 37.78 6.90 -13.03
C SER A 295 36.91 6.66 -14.26
N LEU A 296 35.92 7.53 -14.52
CA LEU A 296 35.04 7.44 -15.67
C LEU A 296 35.77 7.71 -16.99
N ASP A 297 36.71 8.67 -16.99
CA ASP A 297 37.48 9.03 -18.19
C ASP A 297 38.42 7.87 -18.61
N TYR A 298 39.01 7.15 -17.65
CA TYR A 298 39.84 5.96 -17.90
C TYR A 298 39.03 4.81 -18.53
N VAL A 299 37.79 4.61 -18.09
CA VAL A 299 36.92 3.56 -18.66
C VAL A 299 36.46 3.96 -20.07
N GLN A 300 36.16 5.23 -20.32
CA GLN A 300 35.84 5.73 -21.66
C GLN A 300 37.02 5.59 -22.63
N GLU A 301 38.23 5.92 -22.18
CA GLU A 301 39.44 5.73 -22.98
C GLU A 301 39.68 4.24 -23.27
N TYR A 302 39.40 3.35 -22.31
CA TYR A 302 39.48 1.91 -22.50
C TYR A 302 38.50 1.41 -23.58
N LEU A 303 37.28 1.93 -23.60
CA LEU A 303 36.21 1.54 -24.55
C LEU A 303 36.35 2.20 -25.93
N SER A 304 37.16 3.25 -26.07
CA SER A 304 37.35 3.97 -27.32
C SER A 304 38.03 3.09 -28.39
N PRO A 305 37.52 3.09 -29.65
CA PRO A 305 38.03 2.22 -30.70
C PRO A 305 39.50 2.52 -31.00
N SER A 306 40.38 1.64 -30.54
CA SER A 306 41.81 1.69 -30.78
C SER A 306 42.16 0.74 -31.93
N LYS A 307 43.12 1.13 -32.80
CA LYS A 307 43.51 0.37 -34.03
C LYS A 307 44.11 -1.04 -33.79
N GLY A 308 44.11 -1.52 -32.55
CA GLY A 308 44.49 -2.89 -32.18
C GLY A 308 43.47 -3.46 -31.21
N SER A 309 43.01 -4.68 -31.49
CA SER A 309 42.05 -5.41 -30.63
C SER A 309 42.62 -5.53 -29.21
N ARG A 310 42.07 -4.77 -28.25
CA ARG A 310 42.46 -4.87 -26.84
C ARG A 310 41.89 -6.18 -26.30
N MET A 311 42.75 -7.19 -26.12
CA MET A 311 42.38 -8.56 -25.73
C MET A 311 42.26 -8.78 -24.22
N SER A 312 42.57 -7.79 -23.37
CA SER A 312 42.59 -7.95 -21.91
C SER A 312 41.32 -7.43 -21.24
N PRO A 313 40.65 -8.19 -20.36
CA PRO A 313 39.44 -7.75 -19.66
C PRO A 313 39.71 -6.55 -18.75
N LEU A 314 38.79 -5.59 -18.71
CA LEU A 314 38.83 -4.45 -17.79
C LEU A 314 38.44 -4.90 -16.37
N VAL A 315 39.25 -4.55 -15.38
CA VAL A 315 38.98 -4.83 -13.96
C VAL A 315 38.82 -3.53 -13.19
N VAL A 316 37.63 -3.29 -12.64
CA VAL A 316 37.36 -2.17 -11.73
C VAL A 316 37.39 -2.69 -10.30
N TYR A 317 38.38 -2.26 -9.52
CA TYR A 317 38.58 -2.69 -8.14
C TYR A 317 38.47 -1.50 -7.16
N GLY A 318 38.23 -1.81 -5.89
CA GLY A 318 37.99 -0.83 -4.83
C GLY A 318 37.31 -1.47 -3.62
N GLY A 319 37.35 -0.82 -2.47
CA GLY A 319 36.75 -1.31 -1.23
C GLY A 319 35.23 -1.58 -1.32
N PRO A 320 34.62 -2.27 -0.34
CA PRO A 320 33.17 -2.40 -0.28
C PRO A 320 32.51 -1.01 -0.26
N CYS A 321 31.36 -0.88 -0.95
CA CYS A 321 30.57 0.36 -1.03
C CYS A 321 31.28 1.58 -1.66
N THR A 322 32.40 1.43 -2.36
CA THR A 322 33.08 2.54 -3.06
C THR A 322 32.42 2.94 -4.39
N GLY A 323 31.20 2.49 -4.67
CA GLY A 323 30.43 2.92 -5.85
C GLY A 323 30.83 2.28 -7.20
N LYS A 324 31.58 1.16 -7.21
CA LYS A 324 32.00 0.47 -8.45
C LYS A 324 30.84 0.14 -9.40
N THR A 325 29.73 -0.39 -8.86
CA THR A 325 28.54 -0.73 -9.64
C THR A 325 27.86 0.51 -10.23
N LEU A 326 27.83 1.62 -9.47
CA LEU A 326 27.27 2.89 -9.95
C LEU A 326 28.14 3.50 -11.07
N LEU A 327 29.47 3.42 -10.94
CA LEU A 327 30.41 3.86 -11.97
C LEU A 327 30.20 3.10 -13.28
N LEU A 328 30.12 1.77 -13.24
CA LEU A 328 29.90 0.95 -14.44
C LEU A 328 28.52 1.19 -15.07
N ALA A 329 27.48 1.40 -14.25
CA ALA A 329 26.15 1.75 -14.73
C ALA A 329 26.12 3.10 -15.47
N GLU A 330 26.82 4.11 -14.97
CA GLU A 330 26.94 5.41 -15.64
C GLU A 330 27.74 5.32 -16.95
N VAL A 331 28.81 4.51 -16.99
CA VAL A 331 29.54 4.26 -18.25
C VAL A 331 28.63 3.59 -19.29
N ALA A 332 27.88 2.56 -18.90
CA ALA A 332 26.96 1.86 -19.80
C ALA A 332 25.87 2.80 -20.38
N LYS A 333 25.41 3.77 -19.58
CA LYS A 333 24.48 4.81 -20.02
C LYS A 333 25.11 5.76 -21.06
N GLN A 334 26.34 6.19 -20.85
CA GLN A 334 26.99 7.18 -21.72
C GLN A 334 27.44 6.61 -23.08
N VAL A 335 27.88 5.35 -23.10
CA VAL A 335 28.23 4.64 -24.34
C VAL A 335 27.03 4.54 -25.29
N ARG A 336 25.83 4.37 -24.72
CA ARG A 336 24.56 4.27 -25.47
C ARG A 336 24.13 5.57 -26.16
N HIS A 337 24.70 6.71 -25.78
CA HIS A 337 24.43 8.01 -26.41
C HIS A 337 25.42 8.34 -27.56
N HIS A 338 26.49 7.55 -27.72
CA HIS A 338 27.56 7.79 -28.70
C HIS A 338 27.59 6.76 -29.84
N VAL A 339 26.64 5.83 -29.86
CA VAL A 339 26.32 4.90 -30.95
C VAL A 339 24.93 5.24 -31.46
#